data_AF-A0AAD6P2G5-F1
#
_entry.id   AF-A0AAD6P2G5-F1
#
_cell.length_a   1.000
_cell.length_b   1.000
_cell.length_c   1.000
_cell.angle_alpha   90.00
_cell.angle_beta   90.00
_cell.angle_gamma   90.00
#
_symmetry.space_group_name_H-M   'P 1'
#
loop_
_entity.id
_entity.type
_entity.pdbx_description
1 polymer ?
#
loop_
_entity_poly.entity_id
_entity_poly.type
_entity_poly.pdbx_seq_one_letter_code
_entity_poly.pdbx_strand_id
1 'polypeptide(L)'
;MLYRETFEDEVVHLKNSFSMLEEACKELRSSRLFFKLLEAVLKTGNRMNVGTIRGGAKAFKLDALLKLSDVKGADGKTTLLHFVVQEIIRSEGIRVSDSIMGKINQKNKTKTVEEREENYRRMGHDLVSGLSTELYNVKKTATIDLDVLASSVSNLSDGMEKLQQLVNKTLLTDEKSRNFVHTTKTFLNYAARNLKELHEDEDRVMLQVREITEYFHGNVSKEEPNPLRIFVIVRDFLGMLDHVCKELRSLKVPGSPNPLAPFR
;
A
#
# COMPACT_ATOMS: atom_id res chain seq x y z
N MET A 1 -38.75 -0.74 -5.99
CA MET A 1 -38.46 -1.78 -4.98
C MET A 1 -37.01 -2.23 -5.10
N LEU A 2 -36.53 -2.67 -6.27
CA LEU A 2 -35.14 -3.12 -6.47
C LEU A 2 -34.06 -2.16 -5.92
N TYR A 3 -34.12 -0.86 -6.25
CA TYR A 3 -33.18 0.15 -5.72
C TYR A 3 -33.10 0.13 -4.18
N ARG A 4 -34.23 -0.03 -3.49
CA ARG A 4 -34.28 -0.07 -2.04
C ARG A 4 -33.70 -1.38 -1.48
N GLU A 5 -33.80 -2.48 -2.22
CA GLU A 5 -33.26 -3.78 -1.82
C GLU A 5 -31.73 -3.84 -1.96
N THR A 6 -31.16 -3.23 -3.02
CA THR A 6 -29.70 -3.24 -3.24
C THR A 6 -28.96 -2.08 -2.56
N PHE A 7 -29.67 -1.02 -2.15
CA PHE A 7 -29.07 0.19 -1.59
C PHE A 7 -28.10 -0.09 -0.44
N GLU A 8 -28.49 -0.91 0.54
CA GLU A 8 -27.68 -1.17 1.72
C GLU A 8 -26.39 -1.91 1.36
N ASP A 9 -26.48 -2.93 0.51
CA ASP A 9 -25.33 -3.71 0.07
C ASP A 9 -24.34 -2.84 -0.72
N GLU A 10 -24.84 -1.96 -1.59
CA GLU A 10 -24.02 -1.01 -2.33
C GLU A 10 -23.34 0.00 -1.39
N VAL A 11 -24.07 0.57 -0.41
CA VAL A 11 -23.49 1.48 0.59
C VAL A 11 -22.41 0.79 1.41
N VAL A 12 -22.64 -0.43 1.87
CA VAL A 12 -21.66 -1.20 2.65
C VAL A 12 -20.42 -1.51 1.81
N HIS A 13 -20.60 -1.91 0.54
CA HIS A 13 -19.49 -2.15 -0.38
C HIS A 13 -18.63 -0.89 -0.59
N LEU A 14 -19.26 0.26 -0.81
CA LEU A 14 -18.58 1.54 -0.98
C LEU A 14 -17.81 1.96 0.29
N LYS A 15 -18.47 1.92 1.46
CA LYS A 15 -17.83 2.23 2.76
C LYS A 15 -16.61 1.34 3.01
N ASN A 16 -16.70 0.04 2.72
CA ASN A 16 -15.57 -0.89 2.85
C ASN A 16 -14.42 -0.54 1.89
N SER A 17 -14.74 -0.14 0.66
CA SER A 17 -13.73 0.26 -0.34
C SER A 17 -13.00 1.53 0.08
N PHE A 18 -13.74 2.54 0.56
CA PHE A 18 -13.16 3.78 1.10
C PHE A 18 -12.29 3.52 2.34
N SER A 19 -12.78 2.71 3.28
CA SER A 19 -12.01 2.30 4.46
C SER A 19 -10.69 1.61 4.08
N MET A 20 -10.72 0.71 3.10
CA MET A 20 -9.52 0.03 2.63
C MET A 20 -8.50 1.00 1.99
N LEU A 21 -8.97 1.98 1.22
CA LEU A 21 -8.12 3.03 0.65
C LEU A 21 -7.48 3.91 1.73
N GLU A 22 -8.26 4.30 2.73
CA GLU A 22 -7.77 5.06 3.87
C GLU A 22 -6.70 4.29 4.66
N GLU A 23 -6.93 3.02 4.96
CA GLU A 23 -5.97 2.18 5.66
C GLU A 23 -4.70 1.94 4.83
N ALA A 24 -4.81 1.76 3.50
CA ALA A 24 -3.64 1.67 2.63
C ALA A 24 -2.80 2.95 2.63
N CYS A 25 -3.42 4.13 2.68
CA CYS A 25 -2.72 5.40 2.81
C CYS A 25 -1.96 5.48 4.15
N LYS A 26 -2.61 5.06 5.26
CA LYS A 26 -2.00 5.02 6.60
C LYS A 26 -0.83 4.04 6.66
N GLU A 27 -0.98 2.85 6.08
CA GLU A 27 0.07 1.83 5.97
C GLU A 27 1.32 2.39 5.29
N LEU A 28 1.17 2.99 4.10
CA LEU A 28 2.31 3.59 3.37
C LEU A 28 2.99 4.71 4.17
N ARG A 29 2.21 5.57 4.82
CA ARG A 29 2.72 6.74 5.52
C ARG A 29 3.41 6.40 6.85
N SER A 30 3.02 5.29 7.48
CA SER A 30 3.53 4.87 8.79
C SER A 30 4.56 3.75 8.74
N SER A 31 4.69 3.04 7.61
CA SER A 31 5.61 1.90 7.51
C SER A 31 7.09 2.32 7.53
N ARG A 32 7.69 2.25 8.71
CA ARG A 32 9.11 2.53 8.92
C ARG A 32 10.01 1.65 8.05
N LEU A 33 9.67 0.37 7.91
CA LEU A 33 10.48 -0.59 7.16
C LEU A 33 10.43 -0.29 5.65
N PHE A 34 9.27 0.10 5.13
CA PHE A 34 9.17 0.58 3.75
C PHE A 34 10.07 1.79 3.50
N PHE A 35 10.04 2.81 4.37
CA PHE A 35 10.95 3.96 4.26
C PHE A 35 12.43 3.57 4.32
N LYS A 36 12.78 2.59 5.16
CA LYS A 36 14.16 2.09 5.24
C LYS A 36 14.60 1.40 3.95
N LEU A 37 13.71 0.63 3.31
CA LEU A 37 13.97 0.06 1.98
C LEU A 37 14.20 1.16 0.95
N LEU A 38 13.35 2.18 0.89
CA LEU A 38 13.55 3.32 -0.04
C LEU A 38 14.90 4.01 0.20
N GLU A 39 15.27 4.24 1.45
CA GLU A 39 16.56 4.83 1.82
C GLU A 39 17.74 3.96 1.35
N ALA A 40 17.67 2.64 1.54
CA ALA A 40 18.70 1.71 1.07
C ALA A 40 18.80 1.66 -0.45
N VAL A 41 17.67 1.70 -1.16
CA VAL A 41 17.66 1.81 -2.64
C VAL A 41 18.36 3.10 -3.08
N LEU A 42 18.00 4.23 -2.48
CA LEU A 42 18.61 5.53 -2.81
C LEU A 42 20.13 5.53 -2.56
N LYS A 43 20.56 5.06 -1.38
CA LYS A 43 21.98 4.97 -1.02
C LYS A 43 22.75 4.07 -1.96
N THR A 44 22.19 2.91 -2.31
CA THR A 44 22.82 1.95 -3.22
C THR A 44 22.91 2.53 -4.63
N GLY A 45 21.82 3.11 -5.14
CA GLY A 45 21.80 3.78 -6.43
C GLY A 45 22.83 4.91 -6.52
N ASN A 46 22.94 5.74 -5.49
CA ASN A 46 23.96 6.79 -5.41
C ASN A 46 25.38 6.23 -5.42
N ARG A 47 25.61 5.12 -4.69
CA ARG A 47 26.93 4.48 -4.63
C ARG A 47 27.36 3.89 -5.98
N MET A 48 26.42 3.32 -6.73
CA MET A 48 26.67 2.74 -8.05
C MET A 48 26.86 3.81 -9.13
N ASN A 49 26.20 4.96 -8.99
CA ASN A 49 26.23 6.04 -9.98
C ASN A 49 27.24 7.16 -9.64
N VAL A 50 28.20 6.92 -8.73
CA VAL A 50 29.27 7.88 -8.40
C VAL A 50 30.01 8.28 -9.68
N GLY A 51 30.19 9.60 -9.89
CA GLY A 51 30.87 10.13 -11.07
C GLY A 51 29.99 10.25 -12.32
N THR A 52 28.71 9.88 -12.24
CA THR A 52 27.74 10.09 -13.32
C THR A 52 26.73 11.18 -12.95
N ILE A 53 25.97 11.67 -13.94
CA ILE A 53 24.86 12.61 -13.72
C ILE A 53 23.72 12.03 -12.84
N ARG A 54 23.70 10.71 -12.63
CA ARG A 54 22.71 10.01 -11.79
C ARG A 54 23.17 9.82 -10.34
N GLY A 55 24.41 10.18 -10.01
CA GLY A 55 24.94 10.12 -8.65
C GLY A 55 24.50 11.32 -7.81
N GLY A 56 24.48 11.15 -6.48
CA GLY A 56 24.15 12.23 -5.55
C GLY A 56 22.67 12.66 -5.56
N ALA A 57 21.78 11.78 -6.02
CA ALA A 57 20.34 12.01 -6.00
C ALA A 57 19.82 12.16 -4.55
N LYS A 58 18.86 13.05 -4.36
CA LYS A 58 18.16 13.26 -3.07
C LYS A 58 16.89 12.39 -2.95
N ALA A 59 16.32 12.00 -4.09
CA ALA A 59 15.13 11.17 -4.20
C ALA A 59 15.14 10.44 -5.55
N PHE A 60 14.27 9.46 -5.70
CA PHE A 60 14.04 8.74 -6.95
C PHE A 60 12.55 8.53 -7.16
N LYS A 61 12.11 8.40 -8.41
CA LYS A 61 10.72 8.05 -8.73
C LYS A 61 10.44 6.61 -8.32
N LEU A 62 9.28 6.36 -7.72
CA LEU A 62 8.94 5.05 -7.18
C LEU A 62 8.96 3.92 -8.23
N ASP A 63 8.71 4.23 -9.51
CA ASP A 63 8.87 3.31 -10.65
C ASP A 63 10.25 2.63 -10.71
N ALA A 64 11.31 3.27 -10.17
CA ALA A 64 12.64 2.67 -10.16
C ALA A 64 12.72 1.40 -9.31
N LEU A 65 11.81 1.22 -8.33
CA LEU A 65 11.71 -0.01 -7.55
C LEU A 65 11.46 -1.23 -8.44
N LEU A 66 10.69 -1.06 -9.51
CA LEU A 66 10.33 -2.14 -10.43
C LEU A 66 11.49 -2.58 -11.32
N LYS A 67 12.59 -1.82 -11.34
CA LYS A 67 13.77 -2.08 -12.18
C LYS A 67 14.93 -2.71 -11.40
N LEU A 68 14.78 -2.88 -10.08
CA LEU A 68 15.86 -3.39 -9.23
C LEU A 68 16.17 -4.86 -9.49
N SER A 69 15.19 -5.63 -9.96
CA SER A 69 15.34 -7.02 -10.39
C SER A 69 16.04 -7.15 -11.75
N ASP A 70 16.01 -6.12 -12.59
CA ASP A 70 16.60 -6.14 -13.94
C ASP A 70 18.11 -5.89 -13.92
N VAL A 71 18.60 -5.15 -12.92
CA VAL A 71 20.03 -4.84 -12.78
C VAL A 71 20.75 -6.03 -12.14
N LYS A 72 21.48 -6.78 -12.95
CA LYS A 72 22.22 -7.99 -12.53
C LYS A 72 23.70 -7.71 -12.30
N GLY A 73 24.30 -8.44 -11.37
CA GLY A 73 25.75 -8.50 -11.19
C GLY A 73 26.44 -9.32 -12.29
N ALA A 74 27.77 -9.36 -12.24
CA ALA A 74 28.65 -10.11 -13.14
C ALA A 74 28.38 -11.63 -13.12
N ASP A 75 27.78 -12.15 -12.04
CA ASP A 75 27.36 -13.55 -11.95
C ASP A 75 26.09 -13.86 -12.76
N GLY A 76 25.42 -12.84 -13.30
CA GLY A 76 24.16 -12.94 -14.04
C GLY A 76 22.96 -13.45 -13.22
N LYS A 77 23.14 -13.66 -11.92
CA LYS A 77 22.17 -14.28 -11.02
C LYS A 77 21.72 -13.32 -9.93
N THR A 78 22.66 -12.66 -9.26
CA THR A 78 22.36 -11.74 -8.16
C THR A 78 21.91 -10.40 -8.72
N THR A 79 20.71 -9.98 -8.35
CA THR A 79 20.15 -8.68 -8.79
C THR A 79 20.42 -7.58 -7.77
N LEU A 80 20.26 -6.32 -8.17
CA LEU A 80 20.36 -5.20 -7.25
C LEU A 80 19.33 -5.29 -6.11
N LEU A 81 18.15 -5.84 -6.40
CA LEU A 81 17.15 -6.13 -5.38
C LEU A 81 17.67 -7.12 -4.33
N HIS A 82 18.34 -8.21 -4.73
CA HIS A 82 18.95 -9.16 -3.79
C HIS A 82 19.89 -8.46 -2.80
N PHE A 83 20.75 -7.58 -3.33
CA PHE A 83 21.69 -6.82 -2.52
C PHE A 83 20.98 -5.91 -1.51
N VAL A 84 20.01 -5.11 -1.97
CA VAL A 84 19.26 -4.19 -1.11
C VAL A 84 18.53 -4.95 0.00
N VAL A 85 17.89 -6.07 -0.34
CA VAL A 85 17.16 -6.91 0.63
C VAL A 85 18.11 -7.51 1.66
N GLN A 86 19.26 -8.03 1.23
CA GLN A 86 20.25 -8.60 2.14
C GLN A 86 20.81 -7.55 3.13
N GLU A 87 21.05 -6.33 2.65
CA GLU A 87 21.52 -5.23 3.50
C GLU A 87 20.47 -4.75 4.50
N ILE A 88 19.19 -4.71 4.09
CA ILE A 88 18.08 -4.42 5.00
C ILE A 88 17.91 -5.53 6.03
N ILE A 89 17.92 -6.80 5.64
CA ILE A 89 17.87 -7.95 6.57
C ILE A 89 18.98 -7.82 7.62
N ARG A 90 20.21 -7.54 7.19
CA ARG A 90 21.36 -7.40 8.09
C ARG A 90 21.16 -6.24 9.09
N SER A 91 20.81 -5.05 8.59
CA SER A 91 20.69 -3.85 9.42
C SER A 91 19.49 -3.89 10.37
N GLU A 92 18.34 -4.39 9.92
CA GLU A 92 17.14 -4.55 10.74
C GLU A 92 17.32 -5.64 11.80
N GLY A 93 18.01 -6.73 11.45
CA GLY A 93 18.38 -7.81 12.36
C GLY A 93 19.26 -7.36 13.52
N ILE A 94 20.28 -6.53 13.24
CA ILE A 94 21.14 -5.93 14.26
C ILE A 94 20.32 -5.01 15.17
N ARG A 95 19.48 -4.12 14.61
CA ARG A 95 18.68 -3.20 15.42
C ARG A 95 17.75 -3.96 16.38
N VAL A 96 17.07 -5.00 15.91
CA VAL A 96 16.16 -5.77 16.77
C VAL A 96 16.93 -6.53 17.84
N SER A 97 18.08 -7.11 17.50
CA SER A 97 18.99 -7.66 18.51
C SER A 97 19.33 -6.64 19.59
N ASP A 98 19.78 -5.45 19.21
CA ASP A 98 20.25 -4.43 20.15
C ASP A 98 19.10 -3.92 21.03
N SER A 99 17.89 -3.79 20.47
CA SER A 99 16.70 -3.41 21.24
C SER A 99 16.23 -4.48 22.23
N ILE A 100 16.45 -5.76 21.94
CA ILE A 100 16.10 -6.88 22.83
C ILE A 100 17.22 -7.08 23.87
N MET A 101 18.48 -7.05 23.44
CA MET A 101 19.66 -7.23 24.29
C MET A 101 19.85 -6.06 25.26
N GLY A 102 19.47 -4.84 24.88
CA GLY A 102 19.45 -3.69 25.79
C GLY A 102 18.43 -3.79 26.93
N LYS A 103 17.43 -4.67 26.82
CA LYS A 103 16.41 -4.91 27.86
C LYS A 103 16.71 -6.13 28.74
N ILE A 104 17.49 -7.08 28.25
CA ILE A 104 17.83 -8.32 28.97
C ILE A 104 19.27 -8.19 29.47
N ASN A 105 19.43 -7.80 30.74
CA ASN A 105 20.74 -7.75 31.40
C ASN A 105 21.53 -9.05 31.14
N GLN A 106 22.71 -8.87 30.56
CA GLN A 106 23.74 -9.85 30.17
C GLN A 106 23.58 -11.27 30.75
N LYS A 107 23.14 -12.24 29.92
CA LYS A 107 23.38 -13.68 30.15
C LYS A 107 23.93 -14.46 28.95
N ASN A 108 24.15 -13.82 27.79
CA ASN A 108 24.62 -14.51 26.58
C ASN A 108 26.09 -14.20 26.26
N LYS A 109 27.02 -14.62 27.14
CA LYS A 109 28.48 -14.50 26.91
C LYS A 109 29.09 -15.67 26.12
N THR A 110 28.27 -16.55 25.54
CA THR A 110 28.69 -17.85 24.98
C THR A 110 28.07 -18.17 23.61
N LYS A 111 27.87 -17.16 22.74
CA LYS A 111 27.56 -17.41 21.31
C LYS A 111 28.74 -17.06 20.44
N THR A 112 29.05 -17.90 19.46
CA THR A 112 30.09 -17.59 18.46
C THR A 112 29.65 -16.40 17.60
N VAL A 113 30.60 -15.74 16.94
CA VAL A 113 30.31 -14.63 16.01
C VAL A 113 29.34 -15.09 14.91
N GLU A 114 29.54 -16.30 14.40
CA GLU A 114 28.72 -16.93 13.36
C GLU A 114 27.27 -17.16 13.82
N GLU A 115 27.07 -17.67 15.03
CA GLU A 115 25.72 -17.87 15.60
C GLU A 115 25.01 -16.54 15.83
N ARG A 116 25.76 -15.50 16.22
CA ARG A 116 25.21 -14.15 16.40
C ARG A 116 24.76 -13.55 15.08
N GLU A 117 25.58 -13.67 14.04
CA GLU A 117 25.25 -13.22 12.68
C GLU A 117 24.07 -13.98 12.08
N GLU A 118 23.99 -15.30 12.30
CA GLU A 118 22.85 -16.12 11.89
C GLU A 118 21.55 -15.66 12.56
N ASN A 119 21.61 -15.37 13.87
CA ASN A 119 20.44 -14.85 14.59
C ASN A 119 19.98 -13.49 14.04
N TYR A 120 20.92 -12.61 13.68
CA TYR A 120 20.59 -11.30 13.10
C TYR A 120 19.93 -11.46 11.74
N ARG A 121 20.50 -12.34 10.90
CA ARG A 121 19.94 -12.64 9.59
C ARG A 121 18.53 -13.20 9.69
N ARG A 122 18.28 -14.11 10.64
CA ARG A 122 16.94 -14.67 10.86
C ARG A 122 15.93 -13.60 11.29
N MET A 123 16.25 -12.83 12.33
CA MET A 123 15.36 -11.77 12.81
C MET A 123 15.07 -10.72 11.72
N GLY A 124 16.10 -10.31 10.99
CA GLY A 124 15.95 -9.39 9.87
C GLY A 124 15.08 -9.96 8.75
N HIS A 125 15.28 -11.24 8.41
CA HIS A 125 14.48 -11.92 7.39
C HIS A 125 13.00 -11.97 7.75
N ASP A 126 12.68 -12.35 9.00
CA ASP A 126 11.30 -12.43 9.46
C ASP A 126 10.61 -11.04 9.45
N LEU A 127 11.35 -9.96 9.76
CA LEU A 127 10.82 -8.59 9.64
C LEU A 127 10.58 -8.18 8.18
N VAL A 128 11.56 -8.44 7.30
CA VAL A 128 11.47 -8.03 5.88
C VAL A 128 10.38 -8.79 5.15
N SER A 129 10.26 -10.10 5.40
CA SER A 129 9.15 -10.90 4.86
C SER A 129 7.79 -10.54 5.47
N GLY A 130 7.78 -9.96 6.68
CA GLY A 130 6.57 -9.41 7.29
C GLY A 130 6.03 -8.14 6.64
N LEU A 131 6.84 -7.42 5.85
CA LEU A 131 6.43 -6.16 5.22
C LEU A 131 5.22 -6.34 4.27
N SER A 132 5.16 -7.46 3.56
CA SER A 132 4.05 -7.79 2.67
C SER A 132 2.73 -7.95 3.43
N THR A 133 2.79 -8.31 4.71
CA THR A 133 1.62 -8.38 5.60
C THR A 133 1.31 -7.02 6.24
N GLU A 134 2.34 -6.24 6.57
CA GLU A 134 2.20 -4.87 7.09
C GLU A 134 1.49 -3.95 6.07
N LEU A 135 1.80 -4.10 4.78
CA LEU A 135 1.21 -3.34 3.68
C LEU A 135 0.09 -4.14 2.97
N TYR A 136 -0.77 -4.80 3.77
CA TYR A 136 -1.82 -5.67 3.23
C TYR A 136 -2.86 -4.89 2.42
N ASN A 137 -3.37 -3.78 2.95
CA ASN A 137 -4.40 -3.00 2.28
C ASN A 137 -3.83 -2.36 1.00
N VAL A 138 -2.57 -1.92 1.00
CA VAL A 138 -1.87 -1.44 -0.22
C VAL A 138 -1.94 -2.44 -1.37
N LYS A 139 -1.77 -3.74 -1.09
CA LYS A 139 -1.87 -4.77 -2.14
C LYS A 139 -3.29 -4.95 -2.66
N LYS A 140 -4.29 -4.78 -1.79
CA LYS A 140 -5.71 -4.92 -2.13
C LYS A 140 -6.25 -3.71 -2.86
N THR A 141 -5.85 -2.50 -2.49
CA THR A 141 -6.31 -1.27 -3.15
C THR A 141 -5.80 -1.15 -4.57
N ALA A 142 -4.66 -1.75 -4.89
CA ALA A 142 -4.13 -1.84 -6.25
C ALA A 142 -5.03 -2.60 -7.25
N THR A 143 -6.12 -3.26 -6.80
CA THR A 143 -7.13 -3.90 -7.66
C THR A 143 -8.45 -3.14 -7.70
N ILE A 144 -8.58 -2.04 -6.95
CA ILE A 144 -9.79 -1.21 -6.96
C ILE A 144 -9.80 -0.37 -8.24
N ASP A 145 -10.98 -0.20 -8.83
CA ASP A 145 -11.23 0.72 -9.93
C ASP A 145 -11.95 1.97 -9.38
N LEU A 146 -11.26 3.12 -9.41
CA LEU A 146 -11.79 4.38 -8.90
C LEU A 146 -12.94 4.91 -9.74
N ASP A 147 -12.92 4.69 -11.06
CA ASP A 147 -13.98 5.18 -11.94
C ASP A 147 -15.26 4.40 -11.66
N VAL A 148 -15.15 3.09 -11.42
CA VAL A 148 -16.27 2.28 -10.96
C VAL A 148 -16.79 2.78 -9.62
N LEU A 149 -15.92 3.07 -8.65
CA LEU A 149 -16.31 3.55 -7.32
C LEU A 149 -17.08 4.88 -7.39
N ALA A 150 -16.54 5.86 -8.11
CA ALA A 150 -17.17 7.17 -8.32
C ALA A 150 -18.51 7.04 -9.08
N SER A 151 -18.56 6.15 -10.09
CA SER A 151 -19.80 5.87 -10.82
C SER A 151 -20.86 5.23 -9.93
N SER A 152 -20.48 4.35 -9.01
CA SER A 152 -21.41 3.71 -8.07
C SER A 152 -22.00 4.72 -7.08
N VAL A 153 -21.21 5.64 -6.53
CA VAL A 153 -21.73 6.74 -5.68
C VAL A 153 -22.70 7.63 -6.46
N SER A 154 -22.35 7.98 -7.70
CA SER A 154 -23.19 8.78 -8.59
C SER A 154 -24.50 8.06 -8.92
N ASN A 155 -24.45 6.77 -9.24
CA ASN A 155 -25.62 5.96 -9.56
C ASN A 155 -26.59 5.83 -8.38
N LEU A 156 -26.08 5.67 -7.15
CA LEU A 156 -26.91 5.70 -5.94
C LEU A 156 -27.57 7.07 -5.76
N SER A 157 -26.82 8.16 -5.97
CA SER A 157 -27.34 9.53 -5.88
C SER A 157 -28.48 9.76 -6.90
N ASP A 158 -28.28 9.38 -8.16
CA ASP A 158 -29.27 9.47 -9.22
C ASP A 158 -30.51 8.61 -8.94
N GLY A 159 -30.31 7.40 -8.43
CA GLY A 159 -31.38 6.48 -8.06
C GLY A 159 -32.27 7.07 -6.95
N MET A 160 -31.65 7.71 -5.96
CA MET A 160 -32.36 8.44 -4.91
C MET A 160 -33.18 9.60 -5.47
N GLU A 161 -32.61 10.41 -6.36
CA GLU A 161 -33.31 11.55 -6.95
C GLU A 161 -34.54 11.09 -7.75
N LYS A 162 -34.39 10.06 -8.59
CA LYS A 162 -35.49 9.45 -9.34
C LYS A 162 -36.60 8.93 -8.43
N LEU A 163 -36.23 8.27 -7.32
CA LEU A 163 -37.20 7.78 -6.34
C LEU A 163 -37.92 8.93 -5.62
N GLN A 164 -37.22 10.01 -5.29
CA GLN A 164 -37.80 11.20 -4.69
C GLN A 164 -38.81 11.88 -5.64
N GLN A 165 -38.47 12.01 -6.92
CA GLN A 165 -39.38 12.53 -7.94
C GLN A 165 -40.64 11.66 -8.10
N LEU A 166 -40.49 10.33 -8.06
CA LEU A 166 -41.62 9.39 -8.14
C LEU A 166 -42.58 9.57 -6.96
N VAL A 167 -42.06 9.60 -5.72
CA VAL A 167 -42.87 9.78 -4.51
C VAL A 167 -43.61 11.11 -4.53
N ASN A 168 -42.96 12.18 -4.99
CA ASN A 168 -43.57 13.51 -5.11
C ASN A 168 -44.71 13.53 -6.14
N LYS A 169 -44.59 12.79 -7.24
CA LYS A 169 -45.68 12.64 -8.22
C LYS A 169 -46.84 11.80 -7.67
N THR A 170 -46.56 10.65 -7.03
CA THR A 170 -47.60 9.75 -6.49
C THR A 170 -48.44 10.41 -5.39
N LEU A 171 -47.84 11.32 -4.62
CA LEU A 171 -48.54 12.15 -3.63
C LEU A 171 -49.67 13.00 -4.19
N LEU A 172 -49.61 13.36 -5.48
CA LEU A 172 -50.60 14.25 -6.12
C LEU A 172 -51.84 13.49 -6.63
N THR A 173 -51.83 12.16 -6.64
CA THR A 173 -52.76 11.37 -7.48
C THR A 173 -53.59 10.31 -6.76
N ASP A 174 -53.20 9.77 -5.60
CA ASP A 174 -53.89 8.60 -5.03
C ASP A 174 -53.83 8.50 -3.49
N GLU A 175 -54.99 8.52 -2.83
CA GLU A 175 -55.12 8.36 -1.38
C GLU A 175 -54.80 6.93 -0.87
N LYS A 176 -54.93 5.90 -1.72
CA LYS A 176 -54.64 4.50 -1.36
C LYS A 176 -53.14 4.19 -1.28
N SER A 177 -52.32 5.02 -1.92
CA SER A 177 -50.85 4.91 -1.94
C SER A 177 -50.16 5.50 -0.70
N ARG A 178 -50.92 5.95 0.31
CA ARG A 178 -50.39 6.59 1.54
C ARG A 178 -49.30 5.78 2.25
N ASN A 179 -49.50 4.47 2.42
CA ASN A 179 -48.54 3.60 3.11
C ASN A 179 -47.22 3.45 2.32
N PHE A 180 -47.31 3.31 0.99
CA PHE A 180 -46.14 3.26 0.12
C PHE A 180 -45.36 4.57 0.17
N VAL A 181 -46.06 5.71 0.08
CA VAL A 181 -45.45 7.04 0.18
C VAL A 181 -44.76 7.23 1.53
N HIS A 182 -45.42 6.85 2.64
CA HIS A 182 -44.85 6.99 3.98
C HIS A 182 -43.58 6.15 4.14
N THR A 183 -43.64 4.86 3.81
CA THR A 183 -42.48 3.95 3.92
C THR A 183 -41.32 4.37 3.00
N THR A 184 -41.63 4.87 1.80
CA THR A 184 -40.60 5.34 0.86
C THR A 184 -39.97 6.65 1.32
N LYS A 185 -40.74 7.58 1.93
CA LYS A 185 -40.17 8.80 2.54
C LYS A 185 -39.22 8.48 3.69
N THR A 186 -39.57 7.54 4.55
CA THR A 186 -38.68 7.09 5.64
C THR A 186 -37.37 6.53 5.08
N PHE A 187 -37.47 5.72 4.03
CA PHE A 187 -36.28 5.21 3.32
C PHE A 187 -35.47 6.32 2.65
N LEU A 188 -36.09 7.30 1.98
CA LEU A 188 -35.38 8.42 1.35
C LEU A 188 -34.59 9.25 2.37
N ASN A 189 -35.13 9.50 3.56
CA ASN A 189 -34.40 10.19 4.63
C ASN A 189 -33.21 9.37 5.16
N TYR A 190 -33.34 8.05 5.20
CA TYR A 190 -32.24 7.16 5.54
C TYR A 190 -31.15 7.14 4.46
N ALA A 191 -31.56 6.99 3.20
CA ALA A 191 -30.68 6.96 2.05
C ALA A 191 -29.92 8.27 1.87
N ALA A 192 -30.59 9.42 2.04
CA ALA A 192 -29.97 10.74 1.95
C ALA A 192 -28.85 10.95 2.97
N ARG A 193 -29.02 10.45 4.20
CA ARG A 193 -27.96 10.51 5.23
C ARG A 193 -26.77 9.64 4.85
N ASN A 194 -27.00 8.39 4.44
CA ASN A 194 -25.92 7.50 4.01
C ASN A 194 -25.18 8.02 2.77
N LEU A 195 -25.90 8.58 1.81
CA LEU A 195 -25.29 9.19 0.62
C LEU A 195 -24.45 10.42 0.98
N LYS A 196 -24.91 11.25 1.92
CA LYS A 196 -24.11 12.37 2.42
C LYS A 196 -22.81 11.88 3.05
N GLU A 197 -22.87 10.86 3.91
CA GLU A 197 -21.68 10.25 4.51
C GLU A 197 -20.76 9.65 3.45
N LEU A 198 -21.30 8.97 2.44
CA LEU A 198 -20.50 8.40 1.34
C LEU A 198 -19.76 9.47 0.54
N HIS A 199 -20.39 10.59 0.21
CA HIS A 199 -19.73 11.72 -0.46
C HIS A 199 -18.62 12.32 0.42
N GLU A 200 -18.88 12.50 1.71
CA GLU A 200 -17.86 12.98 2.66
C GLU A 200 -16.68 12.00 2.82
N ASP A 201 -16.94 10.69 2.76
CA ASP A 201 -15.93 9.65 2.76
C ASP A 201 -15.13 9.65 1.45
N GLU A 202 -15.80 9.73 0.30
CA GLU A 202 -15.17 9.80 -1.02
C GLU A 202 -14.19 10.97 -1.11
N ASP A 203 -14.65 12.19 -0.81
CA ASP A 203 -13.82 13.39 -0.87
C ASP A 203 -12.59 13.28 0.04
N ARG A 204 -12.79 12.80 1.28
CA ARG A 204 -11.72 12.66 2.26
C ARG A 204 -10.68 11.63 1.83
N VAL A 205 -11.11 10.46 1.38
CA VAL A 205 -10.23 9.37 0.96
C VAL A 205 -9.49 9.75 -0.31
N MET A 206 -10.16 10.36 -1.27
CA MET A 206 -9.54 10.81 -2.52
C MET A 206 -8.50 11.91 -2.28
N LEU A 207 -8.71 12.77 -1.29
CA LEU A 207 -7.69 13.73 -0.85
C LEU A 207 -6.46 13.02 -0.28
N GLN A 208 -6.63 12.03 0.60
CA GLN A 208 -5.51 11.26 1.15
C GLN A 208 -4.72 10.48 0.08
N VAL A 209 -5.43 9.87 -0.88
CA VAL A 209 -4.83 9.19 -2.03
C VAL A 209 -4.01 10.16 -2.88
N ARG A 210 -4.50 11.39 -3.08
CA ARG A 210 -3.76 12.44 -3.77
C ARG A 210 -2.50 12.84 -3.01
N GLU A 211 -2.62 13.15 -1.72
CA GLU A 211 -1.49 13.56 -0.87
C GLU A 211 -0.40 12.49 -0.80
N ILE A 212 -0.75 11.21 -0.66
CA ILE A 212 0.23 10.13 -0.61
C ILE A 212 0.90 9.92 -1.98
N THR A 213 0.14 10.08 -3.07
CA THR A 213 0.68 10.01 -4.42
C THR A 213 1.67 11.14 -4.66
N GLU A 214 1.31 12.38 -4.32
CA GLU A 214 2.19 13.55 -4.42
C GLU A 214 3.45 13.40 -3.56
N TYR A 215 3.32 12.85 -2.36
CA TYR A 215 4.45 12.63 -1.46
C TYR A 215 5.52 11.69 -2.05
N PHE A 216 5.13 10.62 -2.75
CA PHE A 216 6.07 9.63 -3.30
C PHE A 216 6.40 9.83 -4.80
N HIS A 217 5.51 10.42 -5.61
CA HIS A 217 5.75 10.69 -7.03
C HIS A 217 6.21 12.13 -7.32
N GLY A 218 6.07 13.06 -6.38
CA GLY A 218 6.33 14.49 -6.59
C GLY A 218 5.12 15.20 -7.21
N ASN A 219 5.33 16.30 -7.93
CA ASN A 219 4.23 17.04 -8.57
C ASN A 219 3.48 16.15 -9.57
N VAL A 220 2.38 15.58 -9.10
CA VAL A 220 1.32 14.99 -9.90
C VAL A 220 0.73 16.17 -10.67
N SER A 221 1.14 16.34 -11.92
CA SER A 221 0.47 17.30 -12.81
C SER A 221 -1.01 16.90 -12.88
N LYS A 222 -1.92 17.84 -13.19
CA LYS A 222 -3.38 17.56 -13.32
C LYS A 222 -3.77 16.43 -14.29
N GLU A 223 -2.78 15.79 -14.92
CA GLU A 223 -2.88 14.80 -15.98
C GLU A 223 -2.33 13.42 -15.58
N GLU A 224 -2.02 13.14 -14.30
CA GLU A 224 -1.69 11.75 -13.93
C GLU A 224 -2.96 10.90 -14.00
N PRO A 225 -3.05 9.93 -14.93
CA PRO A 225 -4.32 9.31 -15.30
C PRO A 225 -4.81 8.27 -14.28
N ASN A 226 -4.01 7.94 -13.25
CA ASN A 226 -4.39 6.92 -12.27
C ASN A 226 -3.87 7.26 -10.86
N PRO A 227 -4.73 7.80 -9.97
CA PRO A 227 -4.39 8.07 -8.57
C PRO A 227 -3.95 6.83 -7.77
N LEU A 228 -4.29 5.62 -8.21
CA LEU A 228 -3.91 4.37 -7.53
C LEU A 228 -2.57 3.80 -8.01
N ARG A 229 -1.90 4.45 -8.95
CA ARG A 229 -0.63 3.97 -9.53
C ARG A 229 0.42 3.68 -8.46
N ILE A 230 0.46 4.47 -7.39
CA ILE A 230 1.37 4.24 -6.27
C ILE A 230 1.14 2.87 -5.61
N PHE A 231 -0.11 2.49 -5.35
CA PHE A 231 -0.44 1.20 -4.73
C PHE A 231 -0.07 0.04 -5.66
N VAL A 232 -0.24 0.20 -6.98
CA VAL A 232 0.17 -0.79 -7.98
C VAL A 232 1.69 -1.01 -7.95
N ILE A 233 2.47 0.07 -7.97
CA ILE A 233 3.94 -0.01 -7.92
C ILE A 233 4.40 -0.69 -6.61
N VAL A 234 3.82 -0.30 -5.47
CA VAL A 234 4.21 -0.90 -4.18
C VAL A 234 3.80 -2.36 -4.09
N ARG A 235 2.60 -2.74 -4.56
CA ARG A 235 2.16 -4.14 -4.64
C ARG A 235 3.15 -4.99 -5.42
N ASP A 236 3.53 -4.53 -6.62
CA ASP A 236 4.41 -5.29 -7.51
C ASP A 236 5.83 -5.39 -6.92
N PHE A 237 6.33 -4.29 -6.33
CA PHE A 237 7.57 -4.30 -5.57
C PHE A 237 7.54 -5.28 -4.39
N LEU A 238 6.46 -5.34 -3.62
CA LEU A 238 6.30 -6.31 -2.53
C LEU A 238 6.30 -7.75 -3.05
N GLY A 239 5.69 -8.01 -4.21
CA GLY A 239 5.77 -9.31 -4.87
C GLY A 239 7.20 -9.73 -5.22
N MET A 240 8.00 -8.79 -5.76
CA MET A 240 9.42 -9.03 -6.02
C MET A 240 10.24 -9.22 -4.75
N LEU A 241 9.97 -8.42 -3.70
CA LEU A 241 10.59 -8.54 -2.39
C LEU A 241 10.34 -9.93 -1.78
N ASP A 242 9.10 -10.40 -1.83
CA ASP A 242 8.71 -11.72 -1.32
C ASP A 242 9.44 -12.85 -2.07
N HIS A 243 9.62 -12.71 -3.38
CA HIS A 243 10.39 -13.66 -4.18
C HIS A 243 11.85 -13.73 -3.73
N VAL A 244 12.52 -12.57 -3.65
CA VAL A 244 13.93 -12.47 -3.22
C VAL A 244 14.11 -12.98 -1.78
N CYS A 245 13.18 -12.66 -0.88
CA CYS A 245 13.21 -13.20 0.49
C CYS A 245 13.16 -14.74 0.51
N LYS A 246 12.39 -15.37 -0.37
CA LYS A 246 12.35 -16.84 -0.50
C LYS A 246 13.67 -17.40 -1.03
N GLU A 247 14.23 -16.77 -2.06
CA GLU A 247 15.53 -17.16 -2.63
C GLU A 247 16.65 -17.08 -1.58
N LEU A 248 16.75 -15.97 -0.85
CA LEU A 248 17.73 -15.77 0.22
C LEU A 248 17.56 -16.75 1.40
N ARG A 249 16.35 -17.26 1.65
CA ARG A 249 16.12 -18.30 2.67
C ARG A 249 16.64 -19.68 2.21
N SER A 250 16.58 -19.95 0.91
CA SER A 250 17.07 -21.21 0.32
C SER A 250 18.59 -21.24 0.16
N LEU A 251 19.21 -20.07 0.00
CA LEU A 251 20.64 -19.91 -0.16
C LEU A 251 21.33 -19.83 1.20
N LYS A 252 21.93 -20.94 1.66
CA LYS A 252 23.02 -20.88 2.65
C LYS A 252 24.29 -20.35 1.96
N VAL A 253 24.43 -19.03 1.76
CA VAL A 253 25.68 -18.50 1.18
C VAL A 253 26.72 -18.19 2.27
N PRO A 254 27.96 -18.68 2.13
CA PRO A 254 29.08 -18.30 2.99
C PRO A 254 29.36 -16.80 2.91
N GLY A 255 29.78 -16.20 4.02
CA GLY A 255 30.10 -14.78 4.12
C GLY A 255 31.12 -14.36 3.06
N SER A 256 30.67 -13.61 2.05
CA SER A 256 31.58 -12.77 1.27
C SER A 256 31.68 -11.42 1.99
N PRO A 257 32.90 -10.92 2.31
CA PRO A 257 33.07 -9.70 3.10
C PRO A 257 32.73 -8.42 2.32
N ASN A 258 32.54 -8.50 0.99
CA ASN A 258 32.21 -7.35 0.17
C ASN A 258 30.91 -7.59 -0.64
N PRO A 259 29.77 -7.09 -0.17
CA PRO A 259 28.48 -7.36 -0.78
C PRO A 259 28.28 -6.66 -2.14
N LEU A 260 29.13 -5.70 -2.51
CA LEU A 260 29.15 -5.08 -3.86
C LEU A 260 30.07 -5.79 -4.85
N ALA A 261 30.79 -6.85 -4.45
CA ALA A 261 31.70 -7.58 -5.33
C ALA A 261 31.05 -8.07 -6.64
N PRO A 262 29.78 -8.51 -6.66
CA PRO A 262 29.12 -8.89 -7.91
C PRO A 262 28.87 -7.73 -8.88
N PHE A 263 28.97 -6.47 -8.45
CA PHE A 263 28.69 -5.29 -9.29
C PHE A 263 29.96 -4.50 -9.67
N ARG A 264 31.14 -5.11 -9.51
CA ARG A 264 32.44 -4.55 -9.92
C ARG A 264 33.00 -5.25 -11.14
#